data_AF-A0A2A3ETR4-F1
#
_entry.id   AF-A0A2A3ETR4-F1
#
_cell.length_a   1.000
_cell.length_b   1.000
_cell.length_c   1.000
_cell.angle_alpha   90.00
_cell.angle_beta   90.00
_cell.angle_gamma   90.00
#
_symmetry.space_group_name_H-M   'P 1'
#
loop_
_entity.id
_entity.type
_entity.pdbx_description
1 polymer ?
#
loop_
_entity_poly.entity_id
_entity_poly.type
_entity_poly.pdbx_seq_one_letter_code
_entity_poly.pdbx_strand_id
1 'polypeptide(L)'
;MNGNSTTDKDLDNVYRLLDADLRPLTPDQTCERSKEIFEEHKQLAQEYLKVQTEIALLGQHKNEMLKNLTIDSLRQQEELRKLEDEKESLIKLYRNLKRQLEIMKNQRMNNVLLSNAQMDPTVSGNNGWFVVPCQNPSRHS
;
A
#
# COMPACT_ATOMS: atom_id res chain seq x y z
N MET A 1 -30.39 1.80 -9.87
CA MET A 1 -29.74 3.07 -10.26
C MET A 1 -30.55 3.63 -11.42
N ASN A 2 -31.39 4.62 -11.15
CA ASN A 2 -32.32 5.16 -12.13
C ASN A 2 -31.55 6.09 -13.07
N GLY A 3 -31.48 5.72 -14.34
CA GLY A 3 -30.98 6.62 -15.38
C GLY A 3 -31.95 7.79 -15.51
N ASN A 4 -31.49 8.98 -15.11
CA ASN A 4 -32.24 10.20 -15.37
C ASN A 4 -32.33 10.39 -16.89
N SER A 5 -33.53 10.24 -17.43
CA SER A 5 -33.86 10.69 -18.77
C SER A 5 -33.89 12.22 -18.72
N THR A 6 -32.72 12.86 -18.85
CA THR A 6 -32.61 14.30 -19.05
C THR A 6 -33.32 14.62 -20.35
N THR A 7 -34.41 15.38 -20.28
CA THR A 7 -35.18 15.69 -21.48
C THR A 7 -34.36 16.61 -22.38
N ASP A 8 -34.57 16.54 -23.69
CA ASP A 8 -33.89 17.39 -24.69
C ASP A 8 -34.04 18.91 -24.38
N LYS A 9 -35.14 19.28 -23.72
CA LYS A 9 -35.40 20.64 -23.22
C LYS A 9 -34.53 21.06 -22.03
N ASP A 10 -34.12 20.10 -21.19
CA ASP A 10 -33.20 20.35 -20.07
C ASP A 10 -31.78 20.58 -20.61
N LEU A 11 -31.40 19.87 -21.68
CA LEU A 11 -30.13 20.05 -22.38
C LEU A 11 -30.06 21.40 -23.13
N ASP A 12 -31.17 21.83 -23.75
CA ASP A 12 -31.23 23.10 -24.48
C ASP A 12 -30.87 24.30 -23.59
N ASN A 13 -31.17 24.27 -22.28
CA ASN A 13 -30.90 25.39 -21.36
C ASN A 13 -29.58 25.27 -20.56
N VAL A 14 -28.75 24.27 -20.85
CA VAL A 14 -27.50 24.00 -20.11
C VAL A 14 -26.52 25.18 -20.14
N TYR A 15 -26.51 25.96 -21.21
CA TYR A 15 -25.68 27.16 -21.33
C TYR A 15 -25.94 28.19 -20.21
N ARG A 16 -27.12 28.16 -19.55
CA ARG A 16 -27.43 29.04 -18.41
C ARG A 16 -26.58 28.75 -17.17
N LEU A 17 -25.95 27.59 -17.09
CA LEU A 17 -25.02 27.24 -16.02
C LEU A 17 -23.66 27.93 -16.18
N LEU A 18 -23.32 28.37 -17.39
CA LEU A 18 -22.07 29.09 -17.66
C LEU A 18 -22.09 30.49 -17.03
N ASP A 19 -20.91 31.07 -16.87
CA ASP A 19 -20.75 32.47 -16.48
C ASP A 19 -21.39 33.40 -17.52
N ALA A 20 -21.82 34.58 -17.08
CA ALA A 20 -22.64 35.48 -17.91
C ALA A 20 -21.95 35.92 -19.21
N ASP A 21 -20.63 35.99 -19.22
CA ASP A 21 -19.77 36.33 -20.37
C ASP A 21 -19.61 35.17 -21.37
N LEU A 22 -19.82 33.93 -20.94
CA LEU A 22 -19.73 32.72 -21.77
C LEU A 22 -21.09 32.26 -22.33
N ARG A 23 -22.18 32.96 -22.01
CA ARG A 23 -23.52 32.63 -22.49
C ARG A 23 -23.77 33.14 -23.92
N PRO A 24 -24.58 32.43 -24.73
CA PRO A 24 -25.05 32.95 -26.00
C PRO A 24 -25.80 34.28 -25.82
N LEU A 25 -25.47 35.28 -26.65
CA LEU A 25 -26.15 36.57 -26.68
C LEU A 25 -27.58 36.41 -27.19
N THR A 26 -28.53 37.16 -26.64
CA THR A 26 -29.93 37.10 -27.09
C THR A 26 -30.02 37.48 -28.58
N PRO A 27 -30.68 36.65 -29.42
CA PRO A 27 -30.72 36.90 -30.85
C PRO A 27 -31.67 38.06 -31.18
N ASP A 28 -31.34 38.79 -32.24
CA ASP A 28 -32.28 39.73 -32.88
C ASP A 28 -33.35 38.94 -33.65
N GLN A 29 -34.62 39.18 -33.31
CA GLN A 29 -35.77 38.47 -33.87
C GLN A 29 -36.05 38.83 -35.34
N THR A 30 -35.52 39.98 -35.79
CA THR A 30 -35.69 40.47 -37.16
C THR A 30 -34.60 39.98 -38.12
N CYS A 31 -33.51 39.44 -37.58
CA CYS A 31 -32.34 38.99 -38.33
C CYS A 31 -32.18 37.48 -38.26
N GLU A 32 -32.42 36.76 -39.36
CA GLU A 32 -32.26 35.31 -39.43
C GLU A 32 -30.84 34.87 -39.09
N ARG A 33 -29.82 35.60 -39.57
CA ARG A 33 -28.42 35.30 -39.26
C ARG A 33 -28.12 35.39 -37.76
N SER A 34 -28.76 36.30 -37.04
CA SER A 34 -28.57 36.41 -35.59
C SER A 34 -29.13 35.20 -34.84
N LYS A 35 -30.22 34.60 -35.34
CA LYS A 35 -30.82 33.38 -34.76
C LYS A 35 -29.93 32.17 -35.00
N GLU A 36 -29.37 32.04 -36.21
CA GLU A 36 -28.41 30.98 -36.55
C GLU A 36 -27.21 30.99 -35.60
N ILE A 37 -26.56 32.16 -35.44
CA ILE A 37 -25.40 32.32 -34.57
C ILE A 37 -25.73 31.96 -33.11
N PHE A 38 -26.91 32.33 -32.63
CA PHE A 38 -27.34 31.99 -31.27
C PHE A 38 -27.45 30.48 -31.05
N GLU A 39 -28.04 29.74 -32.00
CA GLU A 39 -28.15 28.29 -31.92
C GLU A 39 -26.79 27.58 -32.04
N GLU A 40 -25.89 28.07 -32.89
CA GLU A 40 -24.51 27.59 -32.94
C GLU A 40 -23.78 27.78 -31.60
N HIS A 41 -23.92 28.96 -30.99
CA HIS A 41 -23.33 29.25 -29.68
C HIS A 41 -23.91 28.38 -28.56
N LYS A 42 -25.20 28.05 -28.59
CA LYS A 42 -25.79 27.09 -27.63
C LYS A 42 -25.11 25.72 -27.71
N GLN A 43 -24.90 25.21 -28.92
CA GLN A 43 -24.22 23.92 -29.12
C GLN A 43 -22.77 23.97 -28.62
N LEU A 44 -22.06 25.07 -28.91
CA LEU A 44 -20.70 25.26 -28.42
C LEU A 44 -20.64 25.34 -26.89
N ALA A 45 -21.59 26.04 -26.26
CA ALA A 45 -21.70 26.12 -24.80
C ALA A 45 -21.94 24.75 -24.14
N GLN A 46 -22.77 23.91 -24.77
CA GLN A 46 -22.99 22.53 -24.31
C GLN A 46 -21.72 21.69 -24.37
N GLU A 47 -21.00 21.71 -25.49
CA GLU A 47 -19.73 20.98 -25.63
C GLU A 47 -18.66 21.53 -24.70
N TYR A 48 -18.60 22.84 -24.49
CA TYR A 48 -17.69 23.44 -23.50
C TYR A 48 -17.95 22.89 -22.10
N LEU A 49 -19.22 22.85 -21.64
CA LEU A 49 -19.53 22.32 -20.31
C LEU A 49 -19.18 20.84 -20.18
N LYS A 50 -19.43 20.05 -21.24
CA LYS A 50 -19.06 18.64 -21.29
C LYS A 50 -17.54 18.46 -21.13
N VAL A 51 -16.75 19.21 -21.89
CA VAL A 51 -15.28 19.19 -21.78
C VAL A 51 -14.81 19.65 -20.40
N GLN A 52 -15.39 20.71 -19.83
CA GLN A 52 -15.07 21.17 -18.47
C GLN A 52 -15.35 20.08 -17.42
N THR A 53 -16.47 19.38 -17.57
CA THR A 53 -16.84 18.28 -16.69
C THR A 53 -15.84 17.13 -16.82
N GLU A 54 -15.45 16.77 -18.04
CA GLU A 54 -14.45 15.74 -18.31
C GLU A 54 -13.08 16.11 -17.71
N ILE A 55 -12.62 17.34 -17.89
CA ILE A 55 -11.37 17.85 -17.30
C ILE A 55 -11.42 17.72 -15.76
N ALA A 56 -12.54 18.11 -15.14
CA ALA A 56 -12.70 18.01 -13.69
C ALA A 56 -12.65 16.55 -13.21
N LEU A 57 -13.39 15.65 -13.87
CA LEU A 57 -13.42 14.22 -13.53
C LEU A 57 -12.06 13.55 -13.70
N LEU A 58 -11.37 13.83 -14.82
CA LEU A 58 -10.02 13.31 -15.06
C LEU A 58 -9.01 13.86 -14.04
N GLY A 59 -9.12 15.14 -13.68
CA GLY A 59 -8.31 15.75 -12.64
C GLY A 59 -8.52 15.09 -11.28
N GLN A 60 -9.77 14.81 -10.91
CA GLN A 60 -10.11 14.09 -9.67
C GLN A 60 -9.50 12.68 -9.66
N HIS A 61 -9.72 11.90 -10.73
CA HIS A 61 -9.22 10.53 -10.83
C HIS A 61 -7.69 10.47 -10.78
N LYS A 62 -7.00 11.39 -11.47
CA LYS A 62 -5.54 11.52 -11.39
C LYS A 62 -5.06 11.78 -9.96
N ASN A 63 -5.72 12.69 -9.24
CA ASN A 63 -5.33 13.02 -7.87
C ASN A 63 -5.56 11.84 -6.91
N GLU A 64 -6.61 11.05 -7.12
CA GLU A 64 -6.87 9.83 -6.36
C GLU A 64 -5.78 8.77 -6.60
N MET A 65 -5.39 8.55 -7.86
CA MET A 65 -4.29 7.65 -8.20
C MET A 65 -2.96 8.06 -7.54
N LEU A 66 -2.64 9.36 -7.57
CA LEU A 66 -1.42 9.87 -6.91
C LEU A 66 -1.44 9.65 -5.39
N LYS A 67 -2.59 9.83 -4.75
CA LYS A 67 -2.75 9.54 -3.31
C LYS A 67 -2.53 8.05 -3.02
N ASN A 68 -3.11 7.16 -3.81
CA ASN A 68 -2.95 5.72 -3.63
C ASN A 68 -1.49 5.28 -3.78
N LEU A 69 -0.80 5.78 -4.81
CA LEU A 69 0.64 5.52 -5.00
C LEU A 69 1.48 6.01 -3.81
N THR A 70 1.14 7.17 -3.25
CA THR A 70 1.83 7.71 -2.07
C THR A 70 1.63 6.82 -0.85
N ILE A 71 0.41 6.33 -0.63
CA ILE A 71 0.08 5.41 0.48
C ILE A 71 0.80 4.07 0.30
N ASP A 72 0.80 3.51 -0.91
CA ASP A 72 1.49 2.25 -1.19
C ASP A 72 3.00 2.37 -0.99
N SER A 73 3.61 3.48 -1.44
CA SER A 73 5.03 3.75 -1.21
C SER A 73 5.35 3.81 0.28
N LEU A 74 4.50 4.45 1.09
CA LEU A 74 4.69 4.53 2.54
C LEU A 74 4.58 3.14 3.18
N ARG A 75 3.60 2.34 2.75
CA ARG A 75 3.43 0.97 3.23
C ARG A 75 4.63 0.08 2.90
N GLN A 76 5.13 0.16 1.68
CA GLN A 76 6.34 -0.56 1.26
C GLN A 76 7.56 -0.13 2.06
N GLN A 77 7.73 1.17 2.32
CA GLN A 77 8.84 1.66 3.14
C GLN A 77 8.78 1.13 4.58
N GLU A 78 7.59 1.05 5.16
CA GLU A 78 7.39 0.47 6.50
C GLU A 78 7.64 -1.04 6.53
N GLU A 79 7.20 -1.78 5.51
CA GLU A 79 7.50 -3.20 5.36
C GLU A 79 9.01 -3.46 5.24
N LEU A 80 9.73 -2.64 4.45
CA LEU A 80 11.19 -2.70 4.34
C LEU A 80 11.88 -2.48 5.69
N ARG A 81 11.46 -1.46 6.45
CA ARG A 81 12.02 -1.18 7.79
C ARG A 81 11.85 -2.39 8.72
N LYS A 82 10.67 -3.00 8.75
CA LYS A 82 10.40 -4.19 9.57
C LYS A 82 11.29 -5.37 9.18
N LEU A 83 11.45 -5.61 7.89
CA LEU A 83 12.33 -6.69 7.40
C LEU A 83 13.81 -6.44 7.74
N GLU A 84 14.26 -5.19 7.72
CA GLU A 84 15.61 -4.81 8.15
C GLU A 84 15.82 -5.08 9.65
N ASP A 85 14.84 -4.72 10.49
CA ASP A 85 14.87 -4.98 11.92
C ASP A 85 14.88 -6.49 12.25
N GLU A 86 14.05 -7.27 11.55
CA GLU A 86 14.02 -8.73 11.66
C GLU A 86 15.35 -9.37 11.23
N LYS A 87 15.90 -8.92 10.11
CA LYS A 87 17.21 -9.35 9.60
C LYS A 87 18.30 -9.09 10.65
N GLU A 88 18.36 -7.89 11.21
CA GLU A 88 19.38 -7.54 12.21
C GLU A 88 19.20 -8.38 13.50
N SER A 89 17.96 -8.60 13.91
CA SER A 89 17.64 -9.47 15.05
C SER A 89 18.09 -10.92 14.80
N LEU A 90 17.87 -11.44 13.59
CA LEU A 90 18.30 -12.78 13.21
C LEU A 90 19.82 -12.90 13.14
N ILE A 91 20.51 -11.87 12.63
CA ILE A 91 21.99 -11.81 12.63
C ILE A 91 22.53 -11.84 14.05
N LYS A 92 21.94 -11.06 14.97
CA LYS A 92 22.32 -11.06 16.40
C LYS A 92 22.13 -12.44 17.02
N LEU A 93 20.98 -13.08 16.77
CA LEU A 93 20.70 -14.42 17.26
C LEU A 93 21.71 -15.45 16.73
N TYR A 94 21.97 -15.45 15.42
CA TYR A 94 22.96 -16.33 14.79
C TYR A 94 24.35 -16.16 15.43
N ARG A 95 24.82 -14.91 15.58
CA ARG A 95 26.11 -14.61 16.21
C ARG A 95 26.17 -15.12 17.65
N ASN A 96 25.06 -14.95 18.40
CA ASN A 96 24.96 -15.42 19.77
C ASN A 96 25.03 -16.94 19.86
N LEU A 97 24.24 -17.66 19.05
CA LEU A 97 24.24 -19.12 19.01
C LEU A 97 25.61 -19.68 18.58
N LYS A 98 26.24 -19.08 17.56
CA LYS A 98 27.59 -19.47 17.14
C LYS A 98 28.61 -19.33 18.27
N ARG A 99 28.53 -18.25 19.04
CA ARG A 99 29.37 -18.04 20.23
C ARG A 99 29.12 -19.11 21.29
N GLN A 100 27.86 -19.43 21.58
CA GLN A 100 27.51 -20.47 22.55
C GLN A 100 28.09 -21.85 22.15
N LEU A 101 27.97 -22.22 20.87
CA LEU A 101 28.54 -23.47 20.36
C LEU A 101 30.07 -23.53 20.51
N GLU A 102 30.76 -22.43 20.21
CA GLU A 102 32.21 -22.34 20.36
C GLU A 102 32.64 -22.50 21.83
N ILE A 103 31.92 -21.85 22.76
CA ILE A 103 32.16 -22.00 24.19
C ILE A 103 31.98 -23.46 24.63
N MET A 104 30.88 -24.10 24.22
CA MET A 104 30.62 -25.51 24.56
C MET A 104 31.68 -26.46 23.98
N LYS A 105 32.14 -26.22 22.75
CA LYS A 105 33.21 -27.00 22.12
C LYS A 105 34.52 -26.87 22.89
N ASN A 106 34.89 -25.65 23.26
CA ASN A 106 36.12 -25.38 24.02
C ASN A 106 36.05 -25.96 25.43
N GLN A 107 34.90 -25.88 26.11
CA GLN A 107 34.69 -26.55 27.39
C GLN A 107 34.83 -28.07 27.27
N ARG A 108 34.26 -28.69 26.22
CA ARG A 108 34.41 -30.13 25.98
C ARG A 108 35.86 -30.52 25.73
N MET A 109 36.61 -29.75 24.93
CA MET A 109 38.04 -30.02 24.69
C MET A 109 38.88 -29.85 25.95
N ASN A 110 38.62 -28.82 26.75
CA ASN A 110 39.30 -28.60 28.02
C ASN A 110 38.99 -29.71 29.03
N ASN A 111 37.73 -30.14 29.14
CA ASN A 111 37.34 -31.27 29.99
C ASN A 111 37.99 -32.59 29.53
N VAL A 112 38.11 -32.84 28.22
CA VAL A 112 38.83 -34.00 27.69
C VAL A 112 40.33 -33.92 28.00
N LEU A 113 40.97 -32.76 27.85
CA LEU A 113 42.39 -32.57 28.21
C LEU A 113 42.64 -32.78 29.71
N LEU A 114 41.73 -32.31 30.56
CA LEU A 114 41.78 -32.51 32.02
C LEU A 114 41.49 -33.96 32.42
N SER A 115 40.56 -34.66 31.74
CA SER A 115 40.28 -36.09 32.00
C SER A 115 41.36 -37.02 31.44
N ASN A 116 42.12 -36.58 30.44
CA ASN A 116 43.20 -37.39 29.86
C ASN A 116 44.54 -37.23 30.61
N ALA A 117 44.66 -36.20 31.46
CA ALA A 117 45.77 -36.05 32.40
C ALA A 117 45.65 -36.99 33.62
N GLN A 118 44.49 -37.63 33.78
CA GLN A 118 44.21 -38.53 34.88
C GLN A 118 43.20 -39.56 34.41
N MET A 119 43.64 -40.71 33.88
CA MET A 119 43.05 -42.03 34.15
C MET A 119 43.73 -43.19 33.40
N ASP A 120 44.15 -44.19 34.20
CA ASP A 120 44.25 -45.61 33.85
C ASP A 120 42.96 -46.15 33.18
N PRO A 121 43.02 -47.27 32.43
CA PRO A 121 41.96 -47.66 31.50
C PRO A 121 40.90 -48.58 32.13
N THR A 122 39.61 -48.18 32.14
CA THR A 122 38.49 -49.15 31.97
C THR A 122 37.12 -48.49 31.68
N VAL A 123 36.42 -49.00 30.65
CA VAL A 123 34.96 -49.33 30.55
C VAL A 123 33.93 -48.21 30.87
N SER A 124 32.77 -48.05 30.25
CA SER A 124 32.05 -48.54 29.07
C SER A 124 30.70 -47.78 29.08
N GLY A 125 30.21 -47.33 27.92
CA GLY A 125 28.80 -47.01 27.67
C GLY A 125 28.18 -45.79 28.38
N ASN A 126 27.97 -44.69 27.64
CA ASN A 126 27.02 -43.65 28.04
C ASN A 126 26.10 -43.28 26.85
N ASN A 127 24.84 -43.63 27.00
CA ASN A 127 23.72 -43.50 26.08
C ASN A 127 23.16 -42.07 26.18
N GLY A 128 23.61 -41.22 25.25
CA GLY A 128 23.26 -39.80 25.17
C GLY A 128 21.83 -39.51 24.72
N TRP A 129 20.87 -39.67 25.63
CA TRP A 129 19.56 -39.04 25.53
C TRP A 129 19.31 -38.21 26.80
N PHE A 130 19.17 -36.89 26.64
CA PHE A 130 18.70 -36.00 27.71
C PHE A 130 17.21 -35.76 27.53
N VAL A 131 16.46 -35.90 28.63
CA VAL A 131 15.01 -35.67 28.67
C VAL A 131 14.76 -34.18 28.94
N VAL A 132 13.99 -33.53 28.06
CA VAL A 132 13.54 -32.14 28.25
C VAL A 132 12.17 -32.15 28.95
N PRO A 133 12.00 -31.53 30.13
CA PRO A 133 10.70 -31.41 30.75
C PRO A 133 9.81 -30.42 29.97
N CYS A 134 8.75 -30.91 29.33
CA CYS A 134 7.69 -30.06 28.80
C CYS A 134 6.82 -29.55 29.95
N GLN A 135 6.98 -28.27 30.31
CA GLN A 135 6.11 -27.62 31.27
C GLN A 135 4.80 -27.24 30.56
N ASN A 136 3.73 -28.01 30.81
CA ASN A 136 2.39 -27.73 30.28
C ASN A 136 1.91 -26.35 30.76
N PRO A 137 1.50 -25.44 29.87
CA PRO A 137 0.86 -24.19 30.29
C PRO A 137 -0.50 -24.53 30.89
N SER A 138 -0.63 -24.25 32.18
CA SER A 138 -1.85 -24.40 32.97
C SER A 138 -3.07 -23.84 32.23
N ARG A 139 -4.06 -24.69 31.98
CA ARG A 139 -5.41 -24.26 31.62
C ARG A 139 -5.98 -23.50 32.81
N HIS A 140 -6.11 -22.18 32.68
CA HIS A 140 -6.96 -21.40 33.54
C HIS A 140 -8.42 -21.73 33.20
N SER A 141 -9.17 -22.19 34.20
CA SER A 141 -10.64 -22.09 34.28
C SER A 141 -11.03 -20.82 35.02
#